data_AF-A0A3G2ECU2-F1
#
_entry.id   AF-A0A3G2ECU2-F1
#
_cell.length_a   1.000
_cell.length_b   1.000
_cell.length_c   1.000
_cell.angle_alpha   90.00
_cell.angle_beta   90.00
_cell.angle_gamma   90.00
#
_symmetry.space_group_name_H-M   'P 1'
#
loop_
_entity.id
_entity.type
_entity.pdbx_description
1 polymer ?
#
loop_
_entity_poly.entity_id
_entity_poly.type
_entity_poly.pdbx_seq_one_letter_code
_entity_poly.pdbx_strand_id
1 'polypeptide(L)' 'MNTFALAARYGTPSSYQHQGEYLQLNYGSAAAGCQVIVLVDQQQRVAGWASAGRSCPAR' A
#
# COMPACT_ATOMS: atom_id res chain seq x y z
N MET A 1 -15.60 8.81 -3.29
CA MET A 1 -14.12 8.77 -3.35
C MET A 1 -13.63 8.15 -2.06
N ASN A 2 -13.06 6.94 -2.11
CA ASN A 2 -12.60 6.22 -0.92
C ASN A 2 -11.26 6.80 -0.49
N THR A 3 -11.28 7.88 0.29
CA THR A 3 -10.07 8.53 0.78
C THR A 3 -9.55 7.77 1.99
N PHE A 4 -8.41 7.10 1.84
CA PHE A 4 -7.72 6.42 2.94
C PHE A 4 -6.94 7.43 3.79
N ALA A 5 -6.85 7.28 5.11
CA ALA A 5 -6.04 8.17 5.96
C ALA A 5 -4.58 8.24 5.51
N LEU A 6 -4.01 7.13 5.01
CA LEU A 6 -2.67 7.14 4.41
C LEU A 6 -2.59 7.93 3.11
N ALA A 7 -3.69 8.10 2.38
CA ALA A 7 -3.67 8.83 1.13
C ALA A 7 -3.37 10.32 1.31
N ALA A 8 -3.68 10.88 2.49
CA ALA A 8 -3.29 12.24 2.84
C ALA A 8 -1.76 12.41 3.00
N ARG A 9 -1.03 11.32 3.27
CA ARG A 9 0.44 11.34 3.50
C ARG A 9 1.23 10.81 2.31
N TYR A 10 0.73 9.78 1.64
CA TYR A 10 1.44 9.03 0.60
C TYR A 10 0.75 9.09 -0.78
N GLY A 11 -0.34 9.86 -0.89
CA GLY A 11 -1.15 9.94 -2.11
C GLY A 11 -2.11 8.77 -2.27
N THR A 12 -2.90 8.79 -3.34
CA THR A 12 -3.88 7.74 -3.63
C THR A 12 -3.15 6.46 -4.06
N PRO A 13 -3.45 5.30 -3.46
CA PRO A 13 -2.87 4.03 -3.90
C PRO A 13 -3.30 3.71 -5.33
N SER A 14 -2.44 3.03 -6.08
CA SER A 14 -2.71 2.58 -7.45
C SER A 14 -3.79 1.50 -7.49
N SER A 15 -3.83 0.64 -6.48
CA SER A 15 -4.91 -0.33 -6.27
C SER A 15 -5.05 -0.68 -4.79
N TYR A 16 -6.16 -1.31 -4.42
CA TYR A 16 -6.39 -1.82 -3.07
C TYR A 16 -7.15 -3.14 -3.11
N GLN A 17 -6.94 -3.96 -2.09
CA GLN A 17 -7.64 -5.24 -1.92
C GLN A 17 -7.87 -5.55 -0.44
N HIS A 18 -9.00 -6.19 -0.13
CA HIS A 18 -9.29 -6.66 1.23
C HIS A 18 -8.64 -8.02 1.47
N GLN A 19 -7.92 -8.15 2.57
CA GLN A 19 -7.19 -9.34 3.04
C GLN A 19 -7.68 -9.69 4.45
N GLY A 20 -8.85 -10.34 4.53
CA GLY A 20 -9.51 -10.60 5.81
C GLY A 20 -9.86 -9.31 6.54
N GLU A 21 -9.30 -9.11 7.73
CA GLU A 21 -9.52 -7.90 8.55
C GLU A 21 -8.67 -6.70 8.11
N TYR A 22 -7.72 -6.91 7.19
CA TYR A 22 -6.83 -5.88 6.71
C TYR A 22 -7.22 -5.39 5.33
N LEU A 23 -6.92 -4.12 5.06
CA LEU A 23 -6.93 -3.55 3.74
C LEU A 23 -5.49 -3.40 3.26
N GLN A 24 -5.18 -4.02 2.14
CA GLN A 24 -3.90 -3.89 1.46
C GLN A 24 -4.00 -2.74 0.44
N LEU A 25 -3.13 -1.75 0.60
CA LEU A 25 -2.96 -0.62 -0.31
C LEU A 25 -1.68 -0.83 -1.12
N ASN A 26 -1.81 -0.81 -2.45
CA ASN A 26 -0.69 -0.97 -3.36
C ASN A 26 -0.34 0.37 -4.00
N TYR A 27 0.91 0.75 -3.87
CA TYR A 27 1.49 1.97 -4.43
C TYR A 27 2.50 1.60 -5.50
N GLY A 28 2.33 2.13 -6.72
CA GLY A 28 3.18 1.77 -7.84
C GLY A 28 2.83 0.39 -8.41
N SER A 29 3.80 -0.25 -9.05
CA SER A 29 3.62 -1.54 -9.73
C SER A 29 4.94 -2.29 -9.82
N ALA A 30 4.92 -3.58 -9.50
CA ALA A 30 6.10 -4.43 -9.63
C ALA A 30 6.58 -4.49 -11.09
N ALA A 31 5.65 -4.39 -12.06
CA ALA A 31 5.97 -4.30 -13.49
C ALA A 31 6.64 -2.97 -13.86
N ALA A 32 6.33 -1.88 -13.14
CA ALA A 32 7.00 -0.59 -13.27
C ALA A 32 8.33 -0.52 -12.48
N GLY A 33 8.77 -1.64 -11.90
CA GLY A 33 10.06 -1.76 -11.21
C GLY A 33 9.98 -1.64 -9.69
N CYS A 34 8.95 -1.01 -9.13
CA CYS A 34 8.71 -1.03 -7.70
C CYS A 34 7.22 -0.86 -7.33
N GLN A 35 6.80 -1.68 -6.37
CA GLN A 35 5.52 -1.61 -5.70
C GLN A 35 5.74 -1.59 -4.20
N VAL A 36 5.12 -0.63 -3.51
CA VAL A 36 5.04 -0.59 -2.06
C VAL A 36 3.66 -1.07 -1.65
N ILE A 37 3.62 -2.01 -0.71
CA ILE A 37 2.41 -2.63 -0.21
C ILE A 37 2.27 -2.22 1.25
N VAL A 38 1.14 -1.62 1.61
CA VAL A 38 0.82 -1.21 2.96
C VAL A 38 -0.39 -1.98 3.44
N LEU A 39 -0.28 -2.67 4.56
CA LEU A 39 -1.41 -3.30 5.23
C LEU A 39 -1.94 -2.35 6.30
N VAL A 40 -3.23 -2.06 6.25
CA VAL A 40 -3.92 -1.30 7.29
C VAL A 40 -5.06 -2.10 7.90
N ASP A 41 -5.32 -1.88 9.19
CA ASP A 41 -6.49 -2.44 9.85
C ASP A 41 -7.77 -1.64 9.52
N GLN A 42 -8.90 -2.10 10.05
CA GLN A 42 -10.21 -1.45 9.88
C GLN A 42 -10.28 -0.01 10.42
N GLN A 43 -9.36 0.36 11.30
CA GLN A 43 -9.24 1.70 11.88
C GLN A 43 -8.23 2.56 11.11
N GLN A 44 -7.81 2.09 9.92
CA GLN A 44 -6.83 2.72 9.05
C GLN A 44 -5.45 2.92 9.70
N ARG A 45 -5.10 2.08 10.68
CA ARG A 45 -3.75 2.07 11.25
C ARG A 45 -2.86 1.11 10.47
N VAL A 46 -1.59 1.47 10.30
CA VAL A 46 -0.65 0.62 9.58
C VAL A 46 -0.27 -0.59 10.40
N ALA A 47 -0.59 -1.78 9.88
CA ALA A 47 -0.21 -3.07 10.45
C ALA A 47 1.15 -3.57 9.91
N GLY A 48 1.52 -3.18 8.69
CA GLY A 48 2.78 -3.60 8.09
C GLY A 48 3.09 -2.94 6.75
N TRP A 49 4.36 -3.05 6.35
CA TRP A 49 4.88 -2.58 5.07
C TRP A 49 5.63 -3.72 4.37
N ALA A 50 5.48 -3.80 3.07
CA ALA A 50 6.30 -4.62 2.21
C ALA A 50 6.61 -3.87 0.92
N SER A 51 7.67 -4.28 0.24
CA SER A 51 8.01 -3.78 -1.10
C SER A 51 8.28 -4.96 -2.02
N ALA A 52 7.92 -4.81 -3.28
CA ALA A 52 8.08 -5.82 -4.31
C ALA A 52 8.52 -5.18 -5.62
N GLY A 53 9.51 -5.76 -6.28
CA GLY A 53 10.07 -5.24 -7.53
C GLY A 53 11.58 -5.12 -7.46
N ARG A 54 12.22 -5.18 -8.64
CA ARG A 54 13.67 -5.22 -8.78
C ARG A 54 14.37 -3.92 -8.40
N SER A 55 13.65 -2.80 -8.44
CA SER A 55 14.17 -1.46 -8.21
C SER A 55 13.56 -0.82 -6.97
N CYS A 56 12.91 -1.60 -6.09
CA CYS A 56 12.54 -1.06 -4.79
C CYS A 56 13.81 -0.85 -3.97
N PRO A 57 14.16 0.39 -3.59
CA PRO A 57 15.31 0.60 -2.73
C PRO A 57 15.10 -0.18 -1.43
N ALA A 58 16.06 -1.04 -1.10
CA ALA A 58 16.14 -1.63 0.23
C ALA A 58 16.34 -0.47 1.22
N ARG A 59 15.46 -0.40 2.22
CA ARG A 59 15.54 0.62 3.26
C ARG A 59 16.76 0.39 4.14
#